data_AF-A0A1C3HNF3-F1
#
_entry.id   AF-A0A1C3HNF3-F1
#
_cell.length_a   1.000
_cell.length_b   1.000
_cell.length_c   1.000
_cell.angle_alpha   90.00
_cell.angle_beta   90.00
_cell.angle_gamma   90.00
#
_symmetry.space_group_name_H-M   'P 1'
#
loop_
_entity.id
_entity.type
_entity.pdbx_description
1 polymer ?
#
loop_
_entity_poly.entity_id
_entity_poly.type
_entity_poly.pdbx_seq_one_letter_code
_entity_poly.pdbx_strand_id
1 'polypeptide(L)' 'MKLDEETQKRLRRYQAIINEDRLQYGLSPLTLPQVVAAVFEYLADQPCIFLRGVFIRQ' A
#
# COMPACT_ATOMS: atom_id res chain seq x y z
N MET A 1 1.01 14.31 5.15
CA MET A 1 -0.38 14.02 4.73
C MET A 1 -1.18 13.52 5.93
N LYS A 2 -2.41 14.00 6.14
CA LYS A 2 -3.34 13.38 7.10
C LYS A 2 -4.29 12.48 6.30
N LEU A 3 -4.17 11.18 6.51
CA LEU A 3 -5.09 10.19 5.94
C LEU A 3 -6.33 10.13 6.83
N ASP A 4 -7.51 10.07 6.21
CA ASP A 4 -8.77 9.87 6.93
C ASP A 4 -8.79 8.50 7.65
N GLU A 5 -9.64 8.37 8.67
CA GLU A 5 -9.72 7.16 9.50
C GLU A 5 -10.09 5.92 8.69
N GLU A 6 -10.91 6.08 7.64
CA GLU A 6 -11.32 4.96 6.79
C GLU A 6 -10.12 4.44 5.99
N THR A 7 -9.33 5.35 5.42
CA THR A 7 -8.09 5.02 4.72
C THR A 7 -7.08 4.37 5.67
N GLN A 8 -6.93 4.87 6.90
CA GLN A 8 -6.05 4.22 7.90
C GLN A 8 -6.51 2.80 8.25
N LYS A 9 -7.82 2.57 8.38
CA LYS A 9 -8.39 1.25 8.67
C LYS A 9 -8.13 0.28 7.52
N ARG A 10 -8.29 0.73 6.27
CA ARG A 10 -7.96 -0.04 5.07
C ARG A 10 -6.47 -0.41 5.03
N LEU A 11 -5.58 0.55 5.31
CA LEU A 11 -4.14 0.31 5.34
C LEU A 11 -3.71 -0.70 6.41
N ARG A 12 -4.32 -0.67 7.61
CA ARG A 12 -4.08 -1.68 8.64
C ARG A 12 -4.52 -3.08 8.21
N ARG A 13 -5.63 -3.18 7.47
CA ARG A 13 -6.08 -4.46 6.90
C ARG A 13 -5.08 -4.98 5.87
N TYR A 14 -4.57 -4.12 4.99
CA TYR A 14 -3.52 -4.50 4.05
C TYR A 14 -2.23 -4.92 4.77
N GLN A 15 -1.83 -4.21 5.82
CA GLN A 15 -0.68 -4.59 6.64
C GLN A 15 -0.83 -6.01 7.21
N ALA A 16 -2.01 -6.37 7.71
CA ALA A 16 -2.27 -7.71 8.25
C ALA A 16 -2.08 -8.80 7.17
N ILE A 17 -2.69 -8.60 6.00
CA ILE A 17 -2.58 -9.55 4.87
C ILE A 17 -1.13 -9.68 4.40
N ILE A 18 -0.41 -8.57 4.25
CA ILE A 18 0.99 -8.57 3.83
C ILE A 18 1.88 -9.28 4.85
N ASN A 19 1.65 -9.05 6.14
CA ASN A 19 2.45 -9.67 7.19
C ASN A 19 2.16 -11.17 7.34
N GLU A 20 0.91 -11.60 7.11
CA GLU A 20 0.55 -13.01 7.05
C GLU A 20 1.28 -13.72 5.91
N ASP A 21 1.29 -13.14 4.71
CA ASP A 21 2.03 -13.66 3.56
C ASP A 21 3.55 -13.70 3.81
N ARG A 22 4.12 -12.61 4.33
CA ARG A 22 5.54 -12.53 4.71
C ARG A 22 5.95 -13.58 5.72
N LEU A 23 5.08 -13.88 6.70
CA LEU A 23 5.34 -14.91 7.69
C LEU A 23 5.46 -16.30 7.05
N GLN A 24 4.66 -16.59 6.01
CA GLN A 24 4.76 -17.86 5.26
C GLN A 24 6.11 -18.00 4.57
N TYR A 25 6.73 -16.89 4.13
CA TYR A 25 8.07 -16.87 3.55
C TYR A 25 9.20 -16.67 4.58
N GLY A 26 8.90 -16.73 5.89
CA GLY A 26 9.89 -16.53 6.95
C GLY A 26 10.47 -15.12 7.04
N LEU A 27 9.78 -14.13 6.43
CA LEU A 27 10.20 -12.74 6.42
C LEU A 27 9.67 -12.00 7.66
N SER A 28 10.41 -10.97 8.08
CA SER A 28 10.00 -10.12 9.21
C SER A 28 8.73 -9.32 8.88
N PRO A 29 7.83 -9.08 9.86
CA PRO A 29 6.63 -8.29 9.64
C PRO A 29 6.97 -6.83 9.36
N LEU A 30 6.18 -6.20 8.49
CA LEU A 30 6.26 -4.78 8.19
C LEU A 30 5.39 -3.97 9.15
N THR A 31 5.88 -2.79 9.49
CA THR A 31 5.15 -1.77 10.23
C THR A 31 4.22 -0.99 9.30
N LEU A 32 3.16 -0.37 9.84
CA LEU A 32 2.23 0.43 9.05
C LEU A 32 2.94 1.54 8.25
N PRO A 33 3.92 2.29 8.80
CA PRO A 33 4.69 3.26 8.03
C PRO A 33 5.44 2.66 6.84
N GLN A 34 5.99 1.45 6.98
CA GLN A 34 6.72 0.78 5.89
C GLN A 34 5.77 0.34 4.78
N VAL A 35 4.59 -0.19 5.13
CA VAL A 35 3.56 -0.53 4.15
C VAL A 35 3.10 0.72 3.40
N VAL A 36 2.87 1.82 4.13
CA VAL A 36 2.51 3.10 3.52
C VAL A 36 3.60 3.58 2.57
N ALA A 37 4.87 3.61 3.02
CA ALA A 37 6.00 4.02 2.18
C ALA A 37 6.10 3.20 0.89
N ALA A 38 6.02 1.87 0.98
CA ALA A 38 6.07 0.99 -0.19
C ALA A 38 4.91 1.21 -1.16
N VAL A 39 3.70 1.48 -0.65
CA VAL A 39 2.54 1.84 -1.49
C VAL A 39 2.79 3.17 -2.20
N PHE A 40 3.34 4.17 -1.51
CA PHE A 40 3.64 5.47 -2.10
C PHE A 40 4.78 5.39 -3.13
N GLU A 41 5.85 4.64 -2.84
CA GLU A 41 6.93 4.37 -3.80
C GLU A 41 6.38 3.69 -5.05
N TYR A 42 5.57 2.65 -4.88
CA TYR A 42 4.89 2.00 -6.00
C TYR A 42 4.05 2.99 -6.81
N LEU A 43 3.24 3.84 -6.17
CA LEU A 43 2.44 4.84 -6.87
C LEU A 43 3.28 5.92 -7.56
N ALA A 44 4.43 6.30 -6.98
CA ALA A 44 5.33 7.31 -7.54
C ALA A 44 6.07 6.79 -8.78
N ASP A 45 6.44 5.51 -8.77
CA ASP A 45 7.20 4.86 -9.86
C ASP A 45 6.29 4.27 -10.94
N GLN A 46 4.97 4.30 -10.78
CA GLN A 46 4.03 3.88 -11.82
C GLN A 46 3.87 5.00 -12.87
N PRO A 47 4.13 4.74 -14.17
CA PRO A 47 3.71 5.63 -15.25
C PRO A 47 2.20 5.49 -15.45
N CYS A 48 1.43 5.92 -14.44
CA CYS A 48 -0.02 5.90 -14.49
C CYS A 48 -0.53 7.26 -14.96
N ILE A 49 -1.24 7.23 -16.09
CA ILE A 49 -1.95 8.41 -16.58
C ILE A 49 -3.34 8.39 -15.94
N PHE A 50 -3.67 9.42 -15.16
CA PHE A 50 -5.01 9.61 -14.64
C PHE A 50 -5.85 10.36 -15.69
N LEU A 51 -6.68 9.63 -16.44
CA LEU A 51 -7.56 10.19 -17.46
C LEU A 51 -9.02 9.90 -17.09
N ARG A 52 -9.83 10.97 -17.00
CA ARG A 52 -11.29 10.90 -16.77
C ARG A 52 -11.72 9.98 -15.61
N GLY A 53 -10.97 9.99 -14.49
CA GLY A 53 -11.32 9.20 -13.31
C GLY A 53 -10.89 7.73 -13.35
N VAL A 54 -10.12 7.33 -14.37
CA VAL A 54 -9.59 5.97 -14.51
C VAL A 54 -8.07 6.01 -14.42
N PHE A 55 -7.52 5.14 -13.56
CA PHE A 55 -6.09 4.86 -13.52
C PHE A 55 -5.77 3.85 -14.62
N ILE A 56 -5.07 4.30 -15.66
CA ILE A 56 -4.57 3.42 -16.73
C ILE A 56 -3.10 3.13 -16.43
N ARG A 57 -2.77 1.85 -16.22
CA ARG A 57 -1.39 1.37 -16.14
C ARG A 57 -0.90 1.11 -17.57
N GLN A 58 0.26 1.66 -17.94
CA GLN A 58 0.92 1.36 -19.22
C GLN A 58 1.59 -0.02 -19.19
#